data_AF-A0A7J8CF54-F1
#
_entry.id   AF-A0A7J8CF54-F1
#
_cell.length_a   1.000
_cell.length_b   1.000
_cell.length_c   1.000
_cell.angle_alpha   90.00
_cell.angle_beta   90.00
_cell.angle_gamma   90.00
#
_symmetry.space_group_name_H-M   'P 1'
#
loop_
_entity.id
_entity.type
_entity.pdbx_description
1 polymer ?
#
loop_
_entity_poly.entity_id
_entity_poly.type
_entity_poly.pdbx_seq_one_letter_code
_entity_poly.pdbx_strand_id
1 'polypeptide(L)'
;MKIMNRLQPTFIATCAWTSQSSSSADRAKKGSMIDANLKLLQEAEERLKAIVTEKFAIATKEGDLPQVERFFKIFPLLGLHEEGLSKFSEYLCKQVASKAEENLLLVLGTDMSDRRAAVIFADTLTLLFEGIARIVETHQPIVETYYGPGKLYSLIKYLQVECDRQVEKVVDKFIKQRNYHQQFRHVQNNLMRNSATEKIEPRELDPILTEVTLMNARSELYLRFLRKRISSDFEVGDSMASEEEKQEHQKCLDQLLNNCLLSCTMQELIGLYITMEEYFMRETVNKAVALDTYEKGQLTSSMVDDVFYIVKKCIGRALSSSSIDCLCAMINLATTELESDFRDILCNKLRMGFPATTLQDIQRGVTSAVNIMHSSLQQGKFDTKGIESTDEAKLSFLVTLNNVEICSENISTLKKTLESDCTKLFSQGIGGEQAQAKFDSCLSDLAAVSNKFRDLLQQVLALRIDFRSEDIKRLRL
;
A
#
# COMPACT_ATOMS: atom_id res chain seq x y z
N MET A 1 -45.07 6.20 -18.31
CA MET A 1 -44.12 5.76 -19.36
C MET A 1 -44.37 4.34 -19.91
N LYS A 2 -44.47 3.26 -19.11
CA LYS A 2 -44.87 1.92 -19.64
C LYS A 2 -46.21 1.89 -20.38
N ILE A 3 -47.11 2.83 -20.05
CA ILE A 3 -48.39 3.05 -20.75
C ILE A 3 -48.18 3.74 -22.11
N MET A 4 -47.22 4.67 -22.25
CA MET A 4 -46.96 5.36 -23.53
C MET A 4 -46.34 4.43 -24.58
N ASN A 5 -45.37 3.58 -24.21
CA ASN A 5 -44.77 2.62 -25.14
C ASN A 5 -45.71 1.46 -25.53
N ARG A 6 -46.72 1.13 -24.70
CA ARG A 6 -47.75 0.13 -25.05
C ARG A 6 -48.92 0.72 -25.86
N LEU A 7 -49.19 2.01 -25.72
CA LEU A 7 -50.25 2.68 -26.47
C LEU A 7 -49.84 3.00 -27.90
N GLN A 8 -48.56 3.29 -28.20
CA GLN A 8 -48.14 3.64 -29.57
C GLN A 8 -48.54 2.61 -30.66
N PRO A 9 -48.29 1.29 -30.51
CA PRO A 9 -48.64 0.33 -31.56
C PRO A 9 -50.15 0.05 -31.64
N THR A 10 -50.84 0.06 -30.49
CA THR A 10 -52.27 -0.26 -30.39
C THR A 10 -53.16 0.91 -30.85
N PHE A 11 -52.73 2.16 -30.64
CA PHE A 11 -53.43 3.34 -31.16
C PHE A 11 -53.30 3.48 -32.68
N ILE A 12 -52.13 3.16 -33.25
CA ILE A 12 -51.90 3.17 -34.70
C ILE A 12 -52.81 2.14 -35.40
N ALA A 13 -52.96 0.95 -34.81
CA ALA A 13 -53.85 -0.09 -35.35
C ALA A 13 -55.34 0.31 -35.31
N THR A 14 -55.76 1.06 -34.29
CA THR A 14 -57.15 1.54 -34.14
C THR A 14 -57.48 2.69 -35.12
N CYS A 15 -56.49 3.53 -35.43
CA CYS A 15 -56.60 4.59 -36.44
C CYS A 15 -56.65 4.05 -37.89
N ALA A 16 -56.02 2.91 -38.16
CA ALA A 16 -56.06 2.26 -39.48
C ALA A 16 -57.46 1.73 -39.83
N TRP A 17 -58.20 1.19 -38.85
CA TRP A 17 -59.56 0.67 -39.05
C TRP A 17 -60.63 1.77 -39.22
N THR A 18 -60.42 2.96 -38.65
CA THR A 18 -61.38 4.09 -38.76
C THR A 18 -61.16 4.96 -40.00
N SER A 19 -60.18 4.65 -40.85
CA SER A 19 -59.78 5.48 -42.00
C SER A 19 -60.57 5.24 -43.30
N GLN A 20 -61.51 4.29 -43.34
CA GLN A 20 -62.25 3.96 -44.57
C GLN A 20 -63.48 4.86 -44.86
N SER A 21 -63.82 5.84 -44.01
CA SER A 21 -65.05 6.64 -44.20
C SER A 21 -64.98 8.14 -43.85
N SER A 22 -63.79 8.78 -43.84
CA SER A 22 -63.66 10.22 -43.54
C SER A 22 -63.08 11.06 -44.68
N SER A 23 -63.65 12.26 -44.86
CA SER A 23 -63.28 13.25 -45.87
C SER A 23 -61.85 13.79 -45.67
N SER A 24 -61.20 14.25 -46.76
CA SER A 24 -59.83 14.80 -46.73
C SER A 24 -59.65 15.96 -45.73
N ALA A 25 -60.69 16.78 -45.55
CA ALA A 25 -60.71 17.89 -44.59
C ALA A 25 -60.76 17.42 -43.13
N ASP A 26 -61.46 16.33 -42.83
CA ASP A 26 -61.51 15.74 -41.47
C ASP A 26 -60.20 15.08 -41.07
N ARG A 27 -59.45 14.53 -42.04
CA ARG A 27 -58.08 14.02 -41.78
C ARG A 27 -57.11 15.15 -41.45
N ALA A 28 -57.17 16.27 -42.15
CA ALA A 28 -56.33 17.44 -41.88
C ALA A 28 -56.65 18.07 -40.51
N LYS A 29 -57.93 18.19 -40.15
CA LYS A 29 -58.37 18.68 -38.83
C LYS A 29 -57.98 17.74 -37.69
N LYS A 30 -58.12 16.42 -37.88
CA LYS A 30 -57.65 15.41 -36.90
C LYS A 30 -56.13 15.46 -36.74
N GLY A 31 -55.36 15.57 -37.82
CA GLY A 31 -53.91 15.73 -37.76
C GLY A 31 -53.49 16.97 -36.98
N SER A 32 -54.11 18.12 -37.26
CA SER A 32 -53.86 19.37 -36.54
C SER A 32 -54.22 19.31 -35.04
N MET A 33 -55.28 18.59 -34.67
CA MET A 33 -55.67 18.40 -33.27
C MET A 33 -54.74 17.44 -32.53
N ILE A 34 -54.24 16.40 -33.21
CA ILE A 34 -53.23 15.48 -32.68
C ILE A 34 -51.91 16.23 -32.42
N ASP A 35 -51.48 17.08 -33.36
CA ASP A 35 -50.26 17.91 -33.20
C ASP A 35 -50.39 18.91 -32.05
N ALA A 36 -51.56 19.53 -31.87
CA ALA A 36 -51.81 20.43 -30.75
C ALA A 36 -51.77 19.70 -29.39
N ASN A 37 -52.36 18.50 -29.32
CA ASN A 37 -52.32 17.66 -28.12
C ASN A 37 -50.90 17.16 -27.81
N LEU A 38 -50.11 16.82 -28.83
CA LEU A 38 -48.72 16.42 -28.69
C LEU A 38 -47.87 17.57 -28.12
N LYS A 39 -48.05 18.79 -28.64
CA LYS A 39 -47.38 19.99 -28.11
C LYS A 39 -47.75 20.27 -26.66
N LEU A 40 -49.03 20.17 -26.30
CA LEU A 40 -49.47 20.37 -24.92
C LEU A 40 -48.86 19.34 -23.96
N LEU A 41 -48.72 18.09 -24.40
CA LEU A 41 -48.06 17.04 -23.63
C LEU A 41 -46.56 17.32 -23.44
N GLN A 42 -45.87 17.79 -24.49
CA GLN A 42 -44.46 18.19 -24.41
C GLN A 42 -44.27 19.36 -23.45
N GLU A 43 -45.11 20.40 -23.53
CA GLU A 43 -45.08 21.53 -22.60
C GLU A 43 -45.33 21.10 -21.14
N ALA A 44 -46.26 20.16 -20.92
CA ALA A 44 -46.54 19.61 -19.60
C ALA A 44 -45.37 18.77 -19.06
N GLU A 45 -44.71 18.00 -19.92
CA GLU A 45 -43.50 17.24 -19.58
C GLU A 45 -42.36 18.17 -19.16
N GLU A 46 -42.09 19.22 -19.93
CA GLU A 46 -41.05 20.22 -19.63
C GLU A 46 -41.33 20.94 -18.31
N ARG A 47 -42.58 21.35 -18.07
CA ARG A 47 -42.99 21.95 -16.79
C ARG A 47 -42.77 20.99 -15.63
N LEU A 48 -43.11 19.72 -15.78
CA LEU A 48 -42.93 18.73 -14.72
C LEU A 48 -41.44 18.52 -14.39
N LYS A 49 -40.59 18.43 -15.41
CA LYS A 49 -39.13 18.36 -15.24
C LYS A 49 -38.60 19.56 -14.48
N ALA A 50 -39.03 20.77 -14.84
CA ALA A 50 -38.64 21.99 -14.15
C ALA A 50 -39.05 21.99 -12.67
N ILE A 51 -40.31 21.62 -12.37
CA ILE A 51 -40.82 21.57 -10.99
C ILE A 51 -40.05 20.55 -10.14
N VAL A 52 -39.80 19.35 -10.67
CA VAL A 52 -39.07 18.31 -9.93
C VAL A 52 -37.63 18.76 -9.63
N THR A 53 -36.96 19.36 -10.61
CA THR A 53 -35.61 19.91 -10.45
C THR A 53 -35.57 21.03 -9.40
N GLU A 54 -36.52 21.96 -9.43
CA GLU A 54 -36.60 23.05 -8.46
C GLU A 54 -36.89 22.53 -7.04
N LYS A 55 -37.85 21.61 -6.90
CA LYS A 55 -38.19 21.04 -5.59
C LYS A 55 -37.06 20.18 -5.02
N PHE A 56 -36.33 19.46 -5.86
CA PHE A 56 -35.12 18.75 -5.45
C PHE A 56 -34.04 19.72 -4.94
N ALA A 57 -33.82 20.83 -5.63
CA ALA A 57 -32.85 21.85 -5.23
C ALA A 57 -33.22 22.49 -3.88
N ILE A 58 -34.51 22.72 -3.62
CA ILE A 58 -34.99 23.22 -2.32
C ILE A 58 -34.74 22.18 -1.22
N ALA A 59 -35.14 20.91 -1.44
CA ALA A 59 -34.97 19.84 -0.46
C ALA A 59 -33.49 19.60 -0.09
N THR A 60 -32.59 19.64 -1.08
CA THR A 60 -31.15 19.50 -0.85
C THR A 60 -30.56 20.68 -0.07
N LYS A 61 -31.09 21.90 -0.26
CA LYS A 61 -30.66 23.09 0.49
C LYS A 61 -31.15 23.06 1.94
N GLU A 62 -32.34 22.51 2.19
CA GLU A 62 -32.92 22.37 3.52
C GLU A 62 -32.37 21.16 4.30
N GLY A 63 -31.71 20.23 3.62
CA GLY A 63 -31.20 18.99 4.23
C GLY A 63 -32.29 17.96 4.53
N ASP A 64 -33.46 18.06 3.88
CA ASP A 64 -34.58 17.13 4.05
C ASP A 64 -34.31 15.85 3.24
N LEU A 65 -33.58 14.90 3.85
CA LEU A 65 -33.22 13.63 3.24
C LEU A 65 -34.44 12.86 2.68
N PRO A 66 -35.57 12.70 3.41
CA PRO A 66 -36.78 12.08 2.87
C PRO A 66 -37.28 12.71 1.56
N GLN A 67 -37.32 14.04 1.47
CA GLN A 67 -37.74 14.72 0.22
C GLN A 67 -36.71 14.57 -0.88
N VAL A 68 -35.41 14.67 -0.56
CA VAL A 68 -34.33 14.43 -1.53
C VAL A 68 -34.47 13.05 -2.15
N GLU A 69 -34.63 12.00 -1.35
CA GLU A 69 -34.82 10.63 -1.85
C GLU A 69 -36.12 10.49 -2.66
N ARG A 70 -37.19 11.16 -2.24
CA ARG A 70 -38.47 11.13 -2.96
C ARG A 70 -38.31 11.70 -4.36
N PHE A 71 -37.72 12.88 -4.50
CA PHE A 71 -37.51 13.51 -5.79
C PHE A 71 -36.45 12.78 -6.62
N PHE A 72 -35.41 12.23 -5.98
CA PHE A 72 -34.41 11.37 -6.63
C PHE A 72 -35.07 10.20 -7.37
N LYS A 73 -36.03 9.50 -6.74
CA LYS A 73 -36.80 8.40 -7.37
C LYS A 73 -37.63 8.83 -8.58
N ILE A 74 -37.91 10.12 -8.76
CA ILE A 74 -38.76 10.64 -9.84
C ILE A 74 -37.95 10.97 -11.10
N PHE A 75 -36.69 11.41 -10.98
CA PHE A 75 -35.82 11.70 -12.12
C PHE A 75 -35.77 10.60 -13.20
N PRO A 76 -35.57 9.30 -12.88
CA PRO A 76 -35.52 8.26 -13.90
C PRO A 76 -36.87 8.09 -14.62
N LEU A 77 -38.00 8.34 -13.93
CA LEU A 77 -39.34 8.30 -14.51
C LEU A 77 -39.60 9.43 -15.52
N LEU A 78 -38.78 10.49 -15.48
CA LEU A 78 -38.80 11.61 -16.43
C LEU A 78 -37.72 11.48 -17.51
N GLY A 79 -36.99 10.37 -17.55
CA GLY A 79 -35.85 10.16 -18.45
C GLY A 79 -34.58 10.92 -18.04
N LEU A 80 -34.56 11.56 -16.88
CA LEU A 80 -33.46 12.40 -16.39
C LEU A 80 -32.48 11.64 -15.48
N HIS A 81 -32.04 10.45 -15.94
CA HIS A 81 -31.21 9.55 -15.14
C HIS A 81 -29.88 10.20 -14.72
N GLU A 82 -29.10 10.69 -15.69
CA GLU A 82 -27.78 11.27 -15.42
C GLU A 82 -27.87 12.57 -14.59
N GLU A 83 -28.87 13.42 -14.85
CA GLU A 83 -29.09 14.66 -14.10
C GLU A 83 -29.45 14.37 -12.63
N GLY A 84 -30.34 13.40 -12.39
CA GLY A 84 -30.72 12.99 -11.04
C GLY A 84 -29.53 12.40 -10.26
N LEU A 85 -28.75 11.53 -10.90
CA LEU A 85 -27.53 10.95 -10.30
C LEU A 85 -26.51 12.04 -9.99
N SER A 86 -26.26 12.96 -10.92
CA SER A 86 -25.33 14.08 -10.73
C SER A 86 -25.74 14.95 -9.53
N LYS A 87 -26.99 15.42 -9.49
CA LYS A 87 -27.48 16.28 -8.40
C LYS A 87 -27.52 15.59 -7.03
N PHE A 88 -27.90 14.32 -7.01
CA PHE A 88 -27.90 13.54 -5.78
C PHE A 88 -26.48 13.26 -5.28
N SER A 89 -25.56 12.95 -6.19
CA SER A 89 -24.15 12.77 -5.86
C SER A 89 -23.55 14.07 -5.30
N GLU A 90 -23.83 15.22 -5.91
CA GLU A 90 -23.38 16.52 -5.38
C GLU A 90 -23.89 16.81 -3.96
N TYR A 91 -25.15 16.45 -3.67
CA TYR A 91 -25.71 16.56 -2.32
C TYR A 91 -24.96 15.67 -1.32
N LEU A 92 -24.67 14.42 -1.68
CA LEU A 92 -23.89 13.51 -0.83
C LEU A 92 -22.45 13.99 -0.65
N CYS A 93 -21.80 14.48 -1.72
CA CYS A 93 -20.45 15.06 -1.64
C CYS A 93 -20.39 16.24 -0.66
N LYS A 94 -21.42 17.11 -0.62
CA LYS A 94 -21.48 18.20 0.37
C LYS A 94 -21.52 17.68 1.81
N GLN A 95 -22.22 16.58 2.07
CA GLN A 95 -22.26 15.96 3.40
C GLN A 95 -20.89 15.36 3.78
N VAL A 96 -20.25 14.67 2.82
CA VAL A 96 -18.88 14.16 3.00
C VAL A 96 -17.92 15.30 3.33
N ALA A 97 -17.95 16.38 2.54
CA ALA A 97 -17.11 17.55 2.74
C ALA A 97 -17.29 18.17 4.13
N SER A 98 -18.54 18.38 4.55
CA SER A 98 -18.86 18.95 5.88
C SER A 98 -18.32 18.06 7.01
N LYS A 99 -18.54 16.75 6.92
CA LYS A 99 -18.10 15.81 7.96
C LYS A 99 -16.58 15.65 8.00
N ALA A 100 -15.93 15.63 6.84
CA ALA A 100 -14.48 15.57 6.73
C ALA A 100 -13.82 16.81 7.32
N GLU A 101 -14.36 18.00 7.06
CA GLU A 101 -13.88 19.26 7.61
C GLU A 101 -14.02 19.29 9.14
N GLU A 102 -15.17 18.88 9.69
CA GLU A 102 -15.36 18.74 11.14
C GLU A 102 -14.31 17.82 11.77
N ASN A 103 -14.11 16.63 11.20
CA ASN A 103 -13.13 15.67 11.71
C ASN A 103 -11.69 16.22 11.64
N LEU A 104 -11.34 16.91 10.56
CA LEU A 104 -10.02 17.52 10.41
C LEU A 104 -9.80 18.65 11.43
N LEU A 105 -10.80 19.48 11.70
CA LEU A 105 -10.71 20.54 12.70
C LEU A 105 -10.49 19.99 14.11
N LEU A 106 -11.15 18.88 14.47
CA LEU A 106 -10.93 18.21 15.76
C LEU A 106 -9.48 17.73 15.93
N VAL A 107 -8.91 17.19 14.86
CA VAL A 107 -7.52 16.69 14.83
C VAL A 107 -6.52 17.84 14.98
N LEU A 108 -6.77 18.98 14.32
CA LEU A 108 -5.91 20.16 14.44
C LEU A 108 -5.94 20.80 15.83
N GLY A 109 -6.99 20.54 16.62
CA GLY A 109 -7.10 20.98 18.02
C GLY A 109 -6.51 20.00 19.04
N THR A 110 -6.02 18.84 18.62
CA THR A 110 -5.48 17.81 19.52
C THR A 110 -4.03 18.12 19.90
N ASP A 111 -3.67 17.90 21.16
CA ASP A 111 -2.31 18.08 21.64
C ASP A 111 -1.38 17.00 21.04
N MET A 112 -0.28 17.46 20.46
CA MET A 112 0.75 16.62 19.82
C MET A 112 1.54 15.75 20.81
N SER A 113 1.34 15.94 22.12
CA SER A 113 1.91 15.09 23.18
C SER A 113 1.08 13.82 23.47
N ASP A 114 -0.12 13.68 22.90
CA ASP A 114 -0.94 12.47 23.07
C ASP A 114 -0.29 11.27 22.35
N ARG A 115 -0.33 10.08 22.98
CA ARG A 115 0.08 8.82 22.37
C ARG A 115 -0.66 8.53 21.07
N ARG A 116 -1.91 8.99 20.92
CA ARG A 116 -2.69 8.87 19.67
C ARG A 116 -2.26 9.84 18.58
N ALA A 117 -1.47 10.87 18.89
CA ALA A 117 -0.99 11.82 17.89
C ALA A 117 -0.18 11.12 16.79
N ALA A 118 0.50 10.02 17.09
CA ALA A 118 1.31 9.25 16.15
C ALA A 118 0.53 8.59 15.00
N VAL A 119 -0.80 8.49 15.07
CA VAL A 119 -1.64 7.86 14.04
C VAL A 119 -2.86 8.70 13.66
N ILE A 120 -2.89 9.97 14.11
CA ILE A 120 -4.08 10.81 14.04
C ILE A 120 -4.54 11.09 12.61
N PHE A 121 -3.61 11.22 11.66
CA PHE A 121 -3.96 11.46 10.25
C PHE A 121 -4.46 10.19 9.57
N ALA A 122 -3.90 9.04 9.93
CA ALA A 122 -4.41 7.74 9.47
C ALA A 122 -5.82 7.47 9.99
N ASP A 123 -6.11 7.81 11.25
CA ASP A 123 -7.45 7.71 11.83
C ASP A 123 -8.42 8.68 11.14
N THR A 124 -7.97 9.89 10.81
CA THR A 124 -8.78 10.89 10.07
C THR A 124 -9.19 10.38 8.69
N LEU A 125 -8.24 9.81 7.94
CA LEU A 125 -8.53 9.15 6.66
C LEU A 125 -9.48 7.97 6.83
N THR A 126 -9.32 7.18 7.90
CA THR A 126 -10.22 6.06 8.20
C THR A 126 -11.66 6.54 8.38
N LEU A 127 -11.87 7.62 9.14
CA LEU A 127 -13.20 8.21 9.34
C LEU A 127 -13.82 8.71 8.02
N LEU A 128 -13.02 9.29 7.14
CA LEU A 128 -13.45 9.71 5.80
C LEU A 128 -13.91 8.51 4.96
N PHE A 129 -13.06 7.48 4.86
CA PHE A 129 -13.35 6.29 4.06
C PHE A 129 -14.56 5.52 4.57
N GLU A 130 -14.68 5.35 5.89
CA GLU A 130 -15.85 4.71 6.51
C GLU A 130 -17.12 5.54 6.31
N GLY A 131 -17.02 6.87 6.34
CA GLY A 131 -18.14 7.77 6.05
C GLY A 131 -18.66 7.57 4.62
N ILE A 132 -17.75 7.55 3.63
CA ILE A 132 -18.11 7.32 2.23
C ILE A 132 -18.65 5.90 2.03
N ALA A 133 -18.03 4.88 2.64
CA ALA A 133 -18.51 3.51 2.56
C ALA A 133 -19.95 3.38 3.09
N ARG A 134 -20.26 4.01 4.23
CA ARG A 134 -21.62 4.07 4.78
C ARG A 134 -22.62 4.74 3.84
N ILE A 135 -22.23 5.84 3.18
CA ILE A 135 -23.06 6.52 2.18
C ILE A 135 -23.36 5.59 1.00
N VAL A 136 -22.33 4.91 0.47
CA VAL A 136 -22.48 3.95 -0.63
C VAL A 136 -23.43 2.83 -0.23
N GLU A 137 -23.25 2.23 0.95
CA GLU A 137 -24.09 1.12 1.43
C GLU A 137 -25.55 1.54 1.66
N THR A 138 -25.77 2.74 2.19
CA THR A 138 -27.11 3.26 2.46
C THR A 138 -27.87 3.55 1.18
N HIS A 139 -27.19 4.10 0.16
CA HIS A 139 -27.84 4.57 -1.06
C HIS A 139 -27.70 3.61 -2.26
N GLN A 140 -26.93 2.53 -2.16
CA GLN A 140 -26.87 1.49 -3.20
C GLN A 140 -28.27 0.93 -3.56
N PRO A 141 -29.14 0.54 -2.60
CA PRO A 141 -30.43 -0.07 -2.95
C PRO A 141 -31.37 0.86 -3.74
N ILE A 142 -31.36 2.16 -3.42
CA ILE A 142 -32.20 3.15 -4.12
C ILE A 142 -31.67 3.44 -5.52
N VAL A 143 -30.35 3.42 -5.74
CA VAL A 143 -29.78 3.55 -7.08
C VAL A 143 -30.14 2.33 -7.93
N GLU A 144 -29.83 1.12 -7.46
CA GLU A 144 -30.09 -0.12 -8.21
C GLU A 144 -31.58 -0.33 -8.51
N THR A 145 -32.47 -0.01 -7.56
CA THR A 145 -33.93 -0.23 -7.71
C THR A 145 -34.56 0.75 -8.71
N TYR A 146 -34.15 2.02 -8.71
CA TYR A 146 -34.84 3.07 -9.49
C TYR A 146 -34.10 3.50 -10.75
N TYR A 147 -32.77 3.44 -10.76
CA TYR A 147 -31.93 3.80 -11.90
C TYR A 147 -31.44 2.58 -12.69
N GLY A 148 -31.43 1.41 -12.06
CA GLY A 148 -31.00 0.16 -12.66
C GLY A 148 -29.55 -0.21 -12.32
N PRO A 149 -29.16 -1.47 -12.59
CA PRO A 149 -27.81 -1.95 -12.36
C PRO A 149 -26.79 -1.25 -13.27
N GLY A 150 -25.54 -1.19 -12.83
CA GLY A 150 -24.42 -0.50 -13.49
C GLY A 150 -24.38 1.01 -13.22
N LYS A 151 -25.42 1.59 -12.61
CA LYS A 151 -25.49 3.03 -12.29
C LYS A 151 -24.84 3.40 -10.97
N LEU A 152 -24.44 2.43 -10.14
CA LEU A 152 -23.71 2.70 -8.90
C LEU A 152 -22.32 3.31 -9.20
N TYR A 153 -21.70 2.90 -10.31
CA TYR A 153 -20.44 3.46 -10.78
C TYR A 153 -20.48 4.99 -10.92
N SER A 154 -21.55 5.54 -11.49
CA SER A 154 -21.70 7.00 -11.65
C SER A 154 -21.70 7.72 -10.30
N LEU A 155 -22.43 7.20 -9.31
CA LEU A 155 -22.45 7.77 -7.96
C LEU A 155 -21.07 7.70 -7.30
N ILE A 156 -20.42 6.53 -7.34
CA ILE A 156 -19.09 6.35 -6.73
C ILE A 156 -18.05 7.24 -7.41
N LYS A 157 -18.13 7.47 -8.72
CA LYS A 157 -17.24 8.39 -9.43
C LYS A 157 -17.27 9.80 -8.85
N TYR A 158 -18.45 10.34 -8.53
CA TYR A 158 -18.56 11.65 -7.87
C TYR A 158 -18.04 11.62 -6.43
N LEU A 159 -18.37 10.57 -5.67
CA LEU A 159 -17.89 10.41 -4.30
C LEU A 159 -16.36 10.27 -4.24
N GLN A 160 -15.74 9.60 -5.21
CA GLN A 160 -14.28 9.46 -5.30
C GLN A 160 -13.60 10.80 -5.55
N VAL A 161 -14.16 11.64 -6.43
CA VAL A 161 -13.62 13.01 -6.65
C VAL A 161 -13.70 13.85 -5.38
N GLU A 162 -14.76 13.68 -4.57
CA GLU A 162 -14.84 14.38 -3.28
C GLU A 162 -13.89 13.77 -2.24
N CYS A 163 -13.73 12.44 -2.23
CA CYS A 163 -12.74 11.73 -1.43
C CYS A 163 -11.34 12.29 -1.69
N ASP A 164 -10.96 12.36 -2.96
CA ASP A 164 -9.70 12.90 -3.44
C ASP A 164 -9.42 14.31 -2.88
N ARG A 165 -10.40 15.22 -2.94
CA ARG A 165 -10.27 16.57 -2.36
C ARG A 165 -10.05 16.56 -0.86
N GLN A 166 -10.76 15.70 -0.12
CA GLN A 166 -10.63 15.65 1.34
C GLN A 166 -9.32 14.98 1.76
N VAL A 167 -8.88 13.94 1.03
CA VAL A 167 -7.58 13.29 1.22
C VAL A 167 -6.45 14.28 1.02
N GLU A 168 -6.49 15.07 -0.06
CA GLU A 168 -5.49 16.11 -0.34
C GLU A 168 -5.33 17.05 0.86
N LYS A 169 -6.43 17.58 1.42
CA LYS A 169 -6.38 18.43 2.62
C LYS A 169 -5.75 17.73 3.82
N VAL A 170 -6.13 16.48 4.09
CA VAL A 170 -5.61 15.71 5.25
C VAL A 170 -4.12 15.45 5.08
N VAL A 171 -3.70 15.00 3.90
CA VAL A 171 -2.29 14.72 3.59
C VAL A 171 -1.45 15.99 3.62
N ASP A 172 -1.97 17.11 3.12
CA ASP A 172 -1.32 18.42 3.21
C ASP A 172 -1.01 18.81 4.66
N LYS A 173 -1.97 18.56 5.57
CA LYS A 173 -1.80 18.84 7.00
C LYS A 173 -0.82 17.86 7.63
N PHE A 174 -0.86 16.58 7.26
CA PHE A 174 0.13 15.58 7.69
C PHE A 174 1.55 16.01 7.29
N ILE A 175 1.77 16.33 6.02
CA ILE A 175 3.07 16.75 5.48
C ILE A 175 3.62 17.96 6.24
N LYS A 176 2.76 18.96 6.50
CA LYS A 176 3.12 20.19 7.22
C LYS A 176 3.41 19.93 8.70
N GLN A 177 2.57 19.17 9.40
CA GLN A 177 2.74 18.94 10.84
C GLN A 177 3.86 17.96 11.18
N ARG A 178 4.13 16.97 10.31
CA ARG A 178 5.23 16.00 10.49
C ARG A 178 6.53 16.44 9.85
N ASN A 179 6.54 17.59 9.16
CA ASN A 179 7.66 18.07 8.36
C ASN A 179 8.17 16.99 7.37
N TYR A 180 7.26 16.21 6.78
CA TYR A 180 7.59 14.96 6.07
C TYR A 180 8.61 15.16 4.94
N HIS A 181 8.41 16.18 4.08
CA HIS A 181 9.37 16.50 3.02
C HIS A 181 10.72 16.99 3.55
N GLN A 182 10.73 17.70 4.69
CA GLN A 182 11.99 18.13 5.28
C GLN A 182 12.76 16.94 5.83
N GLN A 183 12.10 16.03 6.55
CA GLN A 183 12.68 14.77 7.03
C GLN A 183 13.30 13.98 5.87
N PHE A 184 12.55 13.81 4.77
CA PHE A 184 13.05 13.17 3.56
C PHE A 184 14.31 13.86 3.00
N ARG A 185 14.31 15.20 2.87
CA ARG A 185 15.49 15.94 2.38
C ARG A 185 16.71 15.76 3.26
N HIS A 186 16.55 15.76 4.59
CA HIS A 186 17.64 15.50 5.52
C HIS A 186 18.17 14.06 5.38
N VAL A 187 17.27 13.08 5.25
CA VAL A 187 17.66 11.68 5.00
C VAL A 187 18.44 11.56 3.68
N GLN A 188 17.92 12.12 2.59
CA GLN A 188 18.57 12.07 1.28
C GLN A 188 19.96 12.71 1.31
N ASN A 189 20.12 13.85 2.00
CA ASN A 189 21.42 14.50 2.17
C ASN A 189 22.41 13.63 2.95
N ASN A 190 21.95 12.95 4.02
CA ASN A 190 22.77 12.05 4.80
C ASN A 190 23.25 10.85 3.98
N LEU A 191 22.35 10.23 3.19
CA LEU A 191 22.67 9.11 2.30
C LEU A 191 23.71 9.49 1.21
N MET A 192 23.66 10.73 0.69
CA MET A 192 24.55 11.16 -0.41
C MET A 192 25.90 11.73 0.05
N ARG A 193 25.96 12.40 1.20
CA ARG A 193 27.13 13.22 1.58
C ARG A 193 27.92 12.71 2.77
N ASN A 194 27.46 11.67 3.48
CA ASN A 194 28.06 11.21 4.75
C ASN A 194 28.39 12.40 5.69
N SER A 195 27.58 13.47 5.68
CA SER A 195 27.90 14.68 6.44
C SER A 195 27.49 14.52 7.90
N ALA A 196 28.47 14.63 8.81
CA ALA A 196 28.27 14.45 10.25
C ALA A 196 27.50 15.58 10.96
N THR A 197 27.06 16.62 10.25
CA THR A 197 26.67 17.89 10.88
C THR A 197 25.21 18.00 11.32
N GLU A 198 24.34 17.02 11.03
CA GLU A 198 22.99 16.90 11.61
C GLU A 198 22.40 15.53 11.20
N LYS A 199 22.66 14.48 12.00
CA LYS A 199 22.06 13.16 11.79
C LYS A 199 20.69 13.12 12.44
N ILE A 200 19.66 12.77 11.67
CA ILE A 200 18.34 12.46 12.25
C ILE A 200 18.45 11.15 13.01
N GLU A 201 17.99 11.13 14.26
CA GLU A 201 17.91 9.90 15.02
C GLU A 201 16.84 8.97 14.39
N PRO A 202 17.15 7.70 14.08
CA PRO A 202 16.18 6.78 13.48
C PRO A 202 14.87 6.66 14.28
N ARG A 203 14.95 6.80 15.61
CA ARG A 203 13.79 6.74 16.51
C ARG A 203 12.75 7.82 16.23
N GLU A 204 13.16 8.98 15.72
CA GLU A 204 12.25 10.08 15.38
C GLU A 204 11.44 9.79 14.11
N LEU A 205 11.98 8.98 13.20
CA LEU A 205 11.29 8.57 11.98
C LEU A 205 10.24 7.49 12.24
N ASP A 206 10.41 6.67 13.29
CA ASP A 206 9.57 5.48 13.54
C ASP A 206 8.06 5.76 13.59
N PRO A 207 7.57 6.81 14.28
CA PRO A 207 6.14 7.13 14.30
C PRO A 207 5.63 7.59 12.93
N ILE A 208 6.43 8.40 12.23
CA ILE A 208 6.06 8.97 10.93
C ILE A 208 5.96 7.87 9.87
N LEU A 209 6.96 6.99 9.82
CA LEU A 209 7.00 5.83 8.92
C LEU A 209 5.80 4.90 9.18
N THR A 210 5.44 4.70 10.45
CA THR A 210 4.27 3.90 10.83
C THR A 210 2.95 4.56 10.43
N GLU A 211 2.82 5.88 10.59
CA GLU A 211 1.62 6.63 10.21
C GLU A 211 1.40 6.56 8.68
N VAL A 212 2.47 6.72 7.88
CA VAL A 212 2.40 6.65 6.41
C VAL A 212 1.97 5.27 5.91
N THR A 213 2.55 4.18 6.45
CA THR A 213 2.13 2.84 6.04
C THR A 213 0.69 2.57 6.44
N LEU A 214 0.25 3.05 7.60
CA LEU A 214 -1.14 2.93 8.01
C LEU A 214 -2.09 3.73 7.10
N MET A 215 -1.74 4.97 6.72
CA MET A 215 -2.51 5.77 5.76
C MET A 215 -2.68 5.04 4.42
N ASN A 216 -1.60 4.45 3.90
CA ASN A 216 -1.66 3.68 2.65
C ASN A 216 -2.55 2.44 2.80
N ALA A 217 -2.41 1.69 3.90
CA ALA A 217 -3.20 0.48 4.15
C ALA A 217 -4.71 0.77 4.23
N ARG A 218 -5.09 1.88 4.85
CA ARG A 218 -6.51 2.32 4.93
C ARG A 218 -7.05 2.72 3.56
N SER A 219 -6.21 3.36 2.74
CA SER A 219 -6.55 3.76 1.38
C SER A 219 -6.76 2.54 0.47
N GLU A 220 -5.87 1.56 0.52
CA GLU A 220 -6.00 0.29 -0.21
C GLU A 220 -7.27 -0.48 0.19
N LEU A 221 -7.58 -0.53 1.49
CA LEU A 221 -8.79 -1.16 1.98
C LEU A 221 -10.06 -0.50 1.39
N TYR A 222 -10.08 0.83 1.35
CA TYR A 222 -11.18 1.61 0.78
C TYR A 222 -11.32 1.40 -0.73
N LEU A 223 -10.22 1.49 -1.49
CA LEU A 223 -10.24 1.28 -2.93
C LEU A 223 -10.70 -0.14 -3.29
N ARG A 224 -10.28 -1.15 -2.51
CA ARG A 224 -10.76 -2.53 -2.66
C ARG A 224 -12.26 -2.67 -2.36
N PHE A 225 -12.77 -1.97 -1.34
CA PHE A 225 -14.19 -1.91 -1.07
C PHE A 225 -14.96 -1.34 -2.27
N LEU A 226 -14.52 -0.21 -2.83
CA LEU A 226 -15.15 0.39 -4.01
C LEU A 226 -15.11 -0.54 -5.22
N ARG A 227 -13.94 -1.13 -5.50
CA ARG A 227 -13.76 -2.12 -6.57
C ARG A 227 -14.79 -3.24 -6.46
N LYS A 228 -14.89 -3.87 -5.30
CA LYS A 228 -15.82 -4.98 -5.07
C LYS A 228 -17.28 -4.56 -5.27
N ARG A 229 -17.66 -3.36 -4.81
CA ARG A 229 -19.03 -2.84 -4.96
C ARG A 229 -19.38 -2.55 -6.41
N ILE A 230 -18.49 -1.90 -7.14
CA ILE A 230 -18.71 -1.56 -8.56
C ILE A 230 -18.70 -2.82 -9.43
N SER A 231 -17.71 -3.71 -9.26
CA SER A 231 -17.65 -4.96 -10.02
C SER A 231 -18.91 -5.79 -9.85
N SER A 232 -19.44 -5.90 -8.62
CA SER A 232 -20.69 -6.61 -8.37
C SER A 232 -21.91 -5.96 -9.06
N ASP A 233 -21.96 -4.64 -9.17
CA ASP A 233 -23.04 -3.93 -9.88
C ASP A 233 -22.92 -4.11 -11.40
N PHE A 234 -21.68 -4.06 -11.93
CA PHE A 234 -21.40 -4.36 -13.34
C PHE A 234 -21.73 -5.81 -13.72
N GLU A 235 -21.42 -6.80 -12.88
CA GLU A 235 -21.79 -8.20 -13.15
C GLU A 235 -23.29 -8.38 -13.38
N VAL A 236 -24.13 -7.63 -12.67
CA VAL A 236 -25.59 -7.64 -12.86
C VAL A 236 -25.99 -6.84 -14.10
N GLY A 237 -25.42 -5.64 -14.26
CA GLY A 237 -25.71 -4.74 -15.38
C GLY A 237 -25.33 -5.31 -16.74
N ASP A 238 -24.22 -6.03 -16.79
CA ASP A 238 -23.60 -6.57 -18.01
C ASP A 238 -24.01 -8.02 -18.29
N SER A 239 -25.01 -8.55 -17.58
CA SER A 239 -25.47 -9.95 -17.72
C SER A 239 -25.84 -10.35 -19.16
N MET A 240 -26.25 -9.38 -19.98
CA MET A 240 -26.58 -9.55 -21.41
C MET A 240 -25.69 -8.71 -22.34
N ALA A 241 -24.66 -8.06 -21.81
CA ALA A 241 -23.74 -7.20 -22.56
C ALA A 241 -22.70 -8.03 -23.33
N SER A 242 -22.12 -7.44 -24.38
CA SER A 242 -21.03 -8.08 -25.13
C SER A 242 -19.75 -8.14 -24.29
N GLU A 243 -18.81 -9.02 -24.66
CA GLU A 243 -17.53 -9.10 -23.95
C GLU A 243 -16.71 -7.81 -24.11
N GLU A 244 -16.86 -7.09 -25.23
CA GLU A 244 -16.24 -5.79 -25.43
C GLU A 244 -16.76 -4.72 -24.45
N GLU A 245 -18.08 -4.71 -24.17
CA GLU A 245 -18.69 -3.79 -23.22
C GLU A 245 -18.22 -4.07 -21.78
N LYS A 246 -18.18 -5.34 -21.38
CA LYS A 246 -17.63 -5.78 -20.08
C LYS A 246 -16.18 -5.35 -19.90
N GLN A 247 -15.37 -5.52 -20.94
CA GLN A 247 -13.96 -5.14 -20.91
C GLN A 247 -13.79 -3.61 -20.77
N GLU A 248 -14.63 -2.82 -21.43
CA GLU A 248 -14.59 -1.36 -21.31
C GLU A 248 -15.04 -0.87 -19.93
N HIS A 249 -16.09 -1.46 -19.34
CA HIS A 249 -16.50 -1.17 -17.96
C HIS A 249 -15.40 -1.52 -16.95
N GLN A 250 -14.77 -2.68 -17.10
CA GLN A 250 -13.65 -3.09 -16.24
C GLN A 250 -12.46 -2.12 -16.37
N LYS A 251 -12.13 -1.71 -17.59
CA LYS A 251 -11.08 -0.71 -17.85
C LYS A 251 -11.42 0.67 -17.26
N CYS A 252 -12.68 1.10 -17.34
CA CYS A 252 -13.15 2.33 -16.72
C CYS A 252 -13.00 2.28 -15.18
N LEU A 253 -13.34 1.15 -14.56
CA LEU A 253 -13.14 0.92 -13.13
C LEU A 253 -11.66 0.98 -12.74
N ASP A 254 -10.80 0.31 -13.51
CA ASP A 254 -9.36 0.33 -13.28
C ASP A 254 -8.77 1.74 -13.41
N GLN A 255 -9.20 2.51 -14.41
CA GLN A 255 -8.79 3.91 -14.55
C GLN A 255 -9.28 4.77 -13.39
N LEU A 256 -10.53 4.60 -12.94
CA LEU A 256 -11.08 5.37 -11.83
C LEU A 256 -10.26 5.14 -10.55
N LEU A 257 -9.94 3.89 -10.22
CA LEU A 257 -9.28 3.55 -8.95
C LEU A 257 -7.77 3.73 -9.00
N ASN A 258 -7.10 3.35 -10.09
CA ASN A 258 -5.64 3.40 -10.16
C ASN A 258 -5.11 4.81 -10.43
N ASN A 259 -5.91 5.68 -11.06
CA ASN A 259 -5.49 7.04 -11.44
C ASN A 259 -6.20 8.15 -10.64
N CYS A 260 -6.95 7.81 -9.59
CA CYS A 260 -7.52 8.83 -8.70
C CYS A 260 -6.41 9.52 -7.89
N LEU A 261 -6.72 10.74 -7.40
CA LEU A 261 -5.74 11.52 -6.64
C LEU A 261 -5.33 10.80 -5.35
N LEU A 262 -6.24 10.08 -4.70
CA LEU A 262 -5.93 9.25 -3.55
C LEU A 262 -4.78 8.27 -3.84
N SER A 263 -4.90 7.50 -4.94
CA SER A 263 -3.87 6.53 -5.35
C SER A 263 -2.54 7.21 -5.65
N CYS A 264 -2.55 8.30 -6.42
CA CYS A 264 -1.33 9.05 -6.73
C CYS A 264 -0.66 9.62 -5.48
N THR A 265 -1.44 10.19 -4.57
CA THR A 265 -0.94 10.79 -3.31
C THR A 265 -0.32 9.73 -2.41
N MET A 266 -0.96 8.58 -2.27
CA MET A 266 -0.43 7.47 -1.47
C MET A 266 0.84 6.88 -2.08
N GLN A 267 0.89 6.72 -3.41
CA GLN A 267 2.10 6.30 -4.12
C GLN A 267 3.27 7.26 -3.91
N GLU A 268 3.04 8.56 -3.92
CA GLU A 268 4.07 9.57 -3.63
C GLU A 268 4.59 9.43 -2.18
N LEU A 269 3.69 9.34 -1.20
CA LEU A 269 4.08 9.18 0.21
C LEU A 269 4.88 7.89 0.42
N ILE A 270 4.47 6.79 -0.21
CA ILE A 270 5.18 5.50 -0.16
C ILE A 270 6.56 5.60 -0.85
N GLY A 271 6.67 6.31 -1.97
CA GLY A 271 7.95 6.54 -2.64
C GLY A 271 8.96 7.21 -1.71
N LEU A 272 8.55 8.26 -0.98
CA LEU A 272 9.39 8.92 0.01
C LEU A 272 9.69 8.02 1.22
N TYR A 273 8.70 7.24 1.67
CA TYR A 273 8.82 6.30 2.77
C TYR A 273 9.95 5.29 2.52
N ILE A 274 10.04 4.71 1.31
CA ILE A 274 11.03 3.67 1.00
C ILE A 274 12.46 4.16 1.30
N THR A 275 12.80 5.38 0.88
CA THR A 275 14.13 5.98 1.15
C THR A 275 14.35 6.27 2.62
N MET A 276 13.33 6.75 3.34
CA MET A 276 13.44 7.01 4.78
C MET A 276 13.55 5.74 5.61
N GLU A 277 12.84 4.69 5.20
CA GLU A 277 12.89 3.35 5.79
C GLU A 277 14.26 2.69 5.56
N GLU A 278 14.85 2.85 4.36
CA GLU A 278 16.22 2.42 4.07
C GLU A 278 17.22 3.05 5.05
N TYR A 279 17.18 4.38 5.19
CA TYR A 279 18.04 5.09 6.12
C TYR A 279 17.82 4.66 7.57
N PHE A 280 16.55 4.51 7.97
CA PHE A 280 16.18 4.00 9.29
C PHE A 280 16.80 2.63 9.55
N MET A 281 16.67 1.69 8.60
CA MET A 281 17.19 0.34 8.72
C MET A 281 18.71 0.37 8.89
N ARG A 282 19.42 1.04 7.97
CA ARG A 282 20.89 1.09 7.96
C ARG A 282 21.47 1.73 9.21
N GLU A 283 20.99 2.90 9.62
CA GLU A 283 21.51 3.56 10.83
C GLU A 283 21.19 2.77 12.11
N THR A 284 20.05 2.08 12.16
CA THR A 284 19.68 1.25 13.31
C THR A 284 20.51 -0.04 13.35
N VAL A 285 20.80 -0.66 12.20
CA VAL A 285 21.73 -1.80 12.07
C VAL A 285 23.14 -1.39 12.50
N ASN A 286 23.66 -0.28 11.98
CA ASN A 286 24.96 0.26 12.37
C ASN A 286 25.07 0.49 13.88
N LYS A 287 24.00 1.02 14.49
CA LYS A 287 23.94 1.22 15.94
C LYS A 287 23.89 -0.10 16.71
N ALA A 288 23.14 -1.10 16.23
CA ALA A 288 23.10 -2.43 16.84
C ALA A 288 24.48 -3.12 16.79
N VAL A 289 25.18 -3.02 15.66
CA VAL A 289 26.56 -3.53 15.52
C VAL A 289 27.52 -2.83 16.47
N ALA A 290 27.39 -1.51 16.63
CA ALA A 290 28.24 -0.74 17.55
C ALA A 290 27.99 -1.08 19.03
N LEU A 291 26.79 -1.54 19.37
CA LEU A 291 26.38 -1.97 20.70
C LEU A 291 26.48 -3.48 20.90
N ASP A 292 27.17 -4.19 20.00
CA ASP A 292 27.33 -5.65 20.05
C ASP A 292 27.95 -6.10 21.39
N THR A 293 27.29 -7.04 22.06
CA THR A 293 27.76 -7.60 23.32
C THR A 293 27.82 -9.12 23.26
N TYR A 294 28.84 -9.67 23.93
CA TYR A 294 28.99 -11.10 24.12
C TYR A 294 28.85 -11.45 25.60
N GLU A 295 27.85 -12.27 25.94
CA GLU A 295 27.67 -12.82 27.27
C GLU A 295 28.41 -14.15 27.42
N LYS A 296 29.20 -14.30 28.50
CA LYS A 296 29.97 -15.53 28.74
C LYS A 296 29.04 -16.75 28.82
N GLY A 297 29.32 -17.75 27.99
CA GLY A 297 28.55 -18.99 27.91
C GLY A 297 27.56 -19.04 26.74
N GLN A 298 27.32 -17.91 26.06
CA GLN A 298 26.58 -17.91 24.80
C GLN A 298 27.48 -18.33 23.63
N LEU A 299 26.85 -18.82 22.56
CA LEU A 299 27.53 -19.21 21.32
C LEU A 299 27.61 -18.05 20.32
N THR A 300 26.64 -17.14 20.34
CA THR A 300 26.55 -15.96 19.48
C THR A 300 26.63 -14.67 20.30
N SER A 301 26.82 -13.55 19.60
CA SER A 301 26.71 -12.21 20.19
C SER A 301 25.31 -11.63 19.94
N SER A 302 24.95 -10.57 20.69
CA SER A 302 23.63 -9.93 20.59
C SER A 302 23.35 -9.33 19.21
N MET A 303 24.41 -8.94 18.48
CA MET A 303 24.32 -8.30 17.16
C MET A 303 23.47 -9.06 16.14
N VAL A 304 23.54 -10.40 16.11
CA VAL A 304 22.76 -11.16 15.11
C VAL A 304 21.27 -11.03 15.37
N ASP A 305 20.83 -11.21 16.61
CA ASP A 305 19.42 -11.10 16.96
C ASP A 305 18.90 -9.68 16.78
N ASP A 306 19.70 -8.67 17.16
CA ASP A 306 19.34 -7.26 16.99
C ASP A 306 19.20 -6.88 15.51
N VAL A 307 20.14 -7.26 14.65
CA VAL A 307 20.09 -6.96 13.20
C VAL A 307 18.89 -7.63 12.55
N PHE A 308 18.64 -8.91 12.82
CA PHE A 308 17.49 -9.60 12.24
C PHE A 308 16.15 -9.11 12.81
N TYR A 309 16.12 -8.62 14.06
CA TYR A 309 14.95 -7.94 14.60
C TYR A 309 14.64 -6.65 13.82
N ILE A 310 15.65 -5.83 13.54
CA ILE A 310 15.51 -4.58 12.78
C ILE A 310 15.03 -4.86 11.35
N VAL A 311 15.66 -5.82 10.65
CA VAL A 311 15.25 -6.22 9.29
C VAL A 311 13.81 -6.71 9.28
N LYS A 312 13.43 -7.59 10.22
CA LYS A 312 12.05 -8.06 10.37
C LYS A 312 11.08 -6.92 10.63
N LYS A 313 11.45 -5.94 11.47
CA LYS A 313 10.61 -4.77 11.77
C LYS A 313 10.35 -3.94 10.51
N CYS A 314 11.39 -3.64 9.73
CA CYS A 314 11.25 -2.81 8.53
C CYS A 314 10.42 -3.50 7.44
N ILE A 315 10.68 -4.79 7.19
CA ILE A 315 9.89 -5.59 6.24
C ILE A 315 8.45 -5.73 6.73
N GLY A 316 8.23 -5.99 8.02
CA GLY A 316 6.90 -6.07 8.61
C GLY A 316 6.12 -4.76 8.53
N ARG A 317 6.79 -3.61 8.67
CA ARG A 317 6.19 -2.30 8.45
C ARG A 317 5.83 -2.08 6.98
N ALA A 318 6.71 -2.43 6.05
CA ALA A 318 6.39 -2.37 4.61
C ALA A 318 5.22 -3.30 4.25
N LEU A 319 5.17 -4.51 4.82
CA LEU A 319 4.04 -5.45 4.66
C LEU A 319 2.72 -4.81 5.14
N SER A 320 2.76 -4.08 6.27
CA SER A 320 1.57 -3.42 6.82
C SER A 320 1.00 -2.34 5.91
N SER A 321 1.79 -1.79 4.97
CA SER A 321 1.31 -0.76 4.04
C SER A 321 0.30 -1.29 3.03
N SER A 322 0.20 -2.62 2.85
CA SER A 322 -0.61 -3.26 1.80
C SER A 322 -0.19 -2.93 0.36
N SER A 323 1.03 -2.41 0.16
CA SER A 323 1.62 -2.19 -1.17
C SER A 323 2.67 -3.25 -1.48
N ILE A 324 2.44 -4.07 -2.52
CA ILE A 324 3.39 -5.11 -2.94
C ILE A 324 4.68 -4.50 -3.47
N ASP A 325 4.61 -3.41 -4.23
CA ASP A 325 5.81 -2.75 -4.75
C ASP A 325 6.67 -2.18 -3.59
N CYS A 326 6.04 -1.63 -2.55
CA CYS A 326 6.73 -1.21 -1.33
C CYS A 326 7.41 -2.39 -0.61
N LEU A 327 6.69 -3.50 -0.44
CA LEU A 327 7.22 -4.70 0.19
C LEU A 327 8.42 -5.26 -0.59
N CYS A 328 8.30 -5.40 -1.91
CA CYS A 328 9.38 -5.89 -2.76
C CYS A 328 10.60 -4.97 -2.70
N ALA A 329 10.41 -3.65 -2.76
CA ALA A 329 11.49 -2.68 -2.58
C ALA A 329 12.18 -2.87 -1.22
N MET A 330 11.41 -3.04 -0.13
CA MET A 330 11.95 -3.22 1.21
C MET A 330 12.71 -4.54 1.39
N ILE A 331 12.24 -5.63 0.78
CA ILE A 331 12.97 -6.92 0.78
C ILE A 331 14.30 -6.77 0.05
N ASN A 332 14.33 -6.07 -1.09
CA ASN A 332 15.57 -5.85 -1.84
C ASN A 332 16.57 -4.97 -1.07
N LEU A 333 16.08 -3.94 -0.38
CA LEU A 333 16.91 -3.10 0.49
C LEU A 333 17.48 -3.90 1.67
N ALA A 334 16.65 -4.71 2.35
CA ALA A 334 17.10 -5.61 3.40
C ALA A 334 18.10 -6.66 2.91
N THR A 335 17.89 -7.18 1.70
CA THR A 335 18.80 -8.13 1.04
C THR A 335 20.16 -7.47 0.81
N THR A 336 20.18 -6.23 0.33
CA THR A 336 21.40 -5.44 0.12
C THR A 336 22.14 -5.16 1.44
N GLU A 337 21.42 -4.74 2.49
CA GLU A 337 21.99 -4.48 3.83
C GLU A 337 22.66 -5.74 4.41
N LEU A 338 22.01 -6.90 4.28
CA LEU A 338 22.53 -8.18 4.77
C LEU A 338 23.70 -8.70 3.92
N GLU A 339 23.64 -8.53 2.59
CA GLU A 339 24.64 -9.05 1.66
C GLU A 339 25.93 -8.21 1.63
N SER A 340 25.80 -6.88 1.75
CA SER A 340 26.91 -5.93 1.65
C SER A 340 27.40 -5.57 3.05
N ASP A 341 26.71 -4.63 3.69
CA ASP A 341 27.24 -3.88 4.83
C ASP A 341 27.41 -4.81 6.06
N PHE A 342 26.39 -5.61 6.37
CA PHE A 342 26.44 -6.53 7.50
C PHE A 342 27.40 -7.71 7.28
N ARG A 343 27.45 -8.25 6.06
CA ARG A 343 28.40 -9.32 5.72
C ARG A 343 29.84 -8.83 5.81
N ASP A 344 30.13 -7.60 5.37
CA ASP A 344 31.46 -7.01 5.46
C ASP A 344 31.91 -6.79 6.91
N ILE A 345 31.00 -6.41 7.80
CA ILE A 345 31.25 -6.35 9.25
C ILE A 345 31.68 -7.71 9.79
N LEU A 346 30.94 -8.77 9.45
CA LEU A 346 31.28 -10.14 9.86
C LEU A 346 32.62 -10.60 9.26
N CYS A 347 32.87 -10.31 7.98
CA CYS A 347 34.14 -10.61 7.33
C CYS A 347 35.33 -9.90 8.01
N ASN A 348 35.15 -8.63 8.40
CA ASN A 348 36.17 -7.88 9.12
C ASN A 348 36.42 -8.43 10.53
N LYS A 349 35.36 -8.80 11.27
CA LYS A 349 35.50 -9.47 12.57
C LYS A 349 36.22 -10.82 12.45
N LEU A 350 35.94 -11.61 11.43
CA LEU A 350 36.66 -12.86 11.14
C LEU A 350 38.15 -12.61 10.82
N ARG A 351 38.47 -11.57 10.05
CA ARG A 351 39.85 -11.17 9.74
C ARG A 351 40.63 -10.75 10.98
N MET A 352 40.00 -10.07 11.94
CA MET A 352 40.68 -9.62 13.16
C MET A 352 41.03 -10.77 14.12
N GLY A 353 40.29 -11.88 14.06
CA GLY A 353 40.53 -13.07 14.90
C GLY A 353 41.79 -13.88 14.54
N PHE A 354 42.41 -13.62 13.38
CA PHE A 354 43.64 -14.27 12.91
C PHE A 354 44.67 -13.25 12.39
N PRO A 355 45.99 -13.52 12.47
CA PRO A 355 46.98 -12.65 11.85
C PRO A 355 46.72 -12.49 10.35
N ALA A 356 46.64 -11.24 9.89
CA ALA A 356 46.18 -10.80 8.56
C ALA A 356 46.88 -11.42 7.34
N THR A 357 47.99 -12.14 7.52
CA THR A 357 48.80 -12.71 6.43
C THR A 357 48.10 -13.86 5.70
N THR A 358 47.25 -14.64 6.37
CA THR A 358 46.62 -15.81 5.73
C THR A 358 45.41 -15.43 4.86
N LEU A 359 44.69 -14.36 5.20
CA LEU A 359 43.44 -13.98 4.49
C LEU A 359 43.69 -13.08 3.26
N GLN A 360 44.76 -12.26 3.28
CA GLN A 360 45.17 -11.46 2.11
C GLN A 360 45.75 -12.30 0.95
N ASP A 361 46.39 -13.44 1.25
CA ASP A 361 46.96 -14.34 0.24
C ASP A 361 45.89 -15.15 -0.51
N ILE A 362 44.68 -15.28 0.06
CA ILE A 362 43.54 -15.99 -0.53
C ILE A 362 42.95 -15.22 -1.70
N GLN A 363 42.87 -13.89 -1.61
CA GLN A 363 42.39 -13.05 -2.71
C GLN A 363 43.38 -12.98 -3.88
N ARG A 364 44.66 -13.35 -3.64
CA ARG A 364 45.73 -13.39 -4.65
C ARG A 364 46.07 -14.79 -5.15
N GLY A 365 45.40 -15.85 -4.68
CA GLY A 365 45.62 -17.22 -5.14
C GLY A 365 47.03 -17.77 -4.87
N VAL A 366 47.68 -17.35 -3.79
CA VAL A 366 49.05 -17.76 -3.49
C VAL A 366 49.06 -18.92 -2.48
N THR A 367 49.40 -20.12 -2.94
CA THR A 367 49.48 -21.39 -2.17
C THR A 367 50.56 -21.42 -1.06
N SER A 368 51.19 -20.28 -0.76
CA SER A 368 52.37 -20.18 0.11
C SER A 368 52.08 -19.96 1.60
N ALA A 369 50.83 -19.64 1.98
CA ALA A 369 50.46 -19.30 3.35
C ALA A 369 50.65 -20.46 4.36
N VAL A 370 50.67 -21.70 3.88
CA VAL A 370 50.84 -22.91 4.71
C VAL A 370 52.27 -23.02 5.27
N ASN A 371 53.29 -22.54 4.55
CA ASN A 371 54.69 -22.69 4.97
C ASN A 371 55.11 -21.70 6.08
N ILE A 372 54.44 -20.56 6.19
CA ILE A 372 54.72 -19.54 7.22
C ILE A 372 54.05 -19.90 8.56
N MET A 373 52.89 -20.59 8.48
CA MET A 373 52.19 -21.12 9.66
C MET A 373 53.01 -22.21 10.35
N HIS A 374 53.60 -23.12 9.58
CA HIS A 374 54.34 -24.27 10.13
C HIS A 374 55.67 -23.87 10.79
N SER A 375 56.30 -22.77 10.36
CA SER A 375 57.56 -22.29 10.93
C SER A 375 57.37 -21.46 12.20
N SER A 376 56.25 -20.74 12.31
CA SER A 376 55.97 -19.86 13.47
C SER A 376 55.41 -20.62 14.68
N LEU A 377 54.84 -21.81 14.48
CA LEU A 377 54.33 -22.69 15.54
C LEU A 377 55.42 -23.51 16.24
N GLN A 378 56.60 -23.68 15.64
CA GLN A 378 57.70 -24.50 16.22
C GLN A 378 58.69 -23.72 17.09
N GLN A 379 58.67 -22.39 17.09
CA GLN A 379 59.57 -21.58 17.92
C GLN A 379 58.76 -20.80 18.97
N GLY A 380 58.50 -21.45 20.11
CA GLY A 380 57.75 -20.90 21.26
C GLY A 380 58.40 -19.69 21.93
N LYS A 381 58.47 -18.56 21.24
CA LYS A 381 58.78 -17.23 21.80
C LYS A 381 57.60 -16.30 21.56
N PHE A 382 56.64 -16.31 22.47
CA PHE A 382 55.71 -15.20 22.65
C PHE A 382 56.01 -14.52 23.98
N ASP A 383 56.28 -13.22 23.92
CA ASP A 383 56.32 -12.34 25.10
C ASP A 383 54.97 -12.44 25.83
N THR A 384 55.02 -12.80 27.11
CA THR A 384 53.89 -13.21 27.94
C THR A 384 52.97 -12.05 28.38
N LYS A 385 53.01 -10.91 27.69
CA LYS A 385 52.03 -9.82 27.85
C LYS A 385 50.86 -9.86 26.85
N GLY A 386 50.85 -10.82 25.91
CA GLY A 386 49.85 -10.93 24.82
C GLY A 386 48.94 -12.17 24.82
N ILE A 387 48.96 -13.00 25.88
CA ILE A 387 48.22 -14.28 25.91
C ILE A 387 46.72 -14.07 26.11
N GLU A 388 46.30 -13.14 26.98
CA GLU A 388 44.87 -12.79 27.17
C GLU A 388 44.25 -12.24 25.89
N SER A 389 44.98 -11.39 25.16
CA SER A 389 44.58 -10.86 23.85
C SER A 389 44.43 -11.95 22.77
N THR A 390 45.18 -13.04 22.88
CA THR A 390 45.12 -14.15 21.90
C THR A 390 43.90 -15.05 22.15
N ASP A 391 43.56 -15.31 23.42
CA ASP A 391 42.39 -16.12 23.77
C ASP A 391 41.08 -15.34 23.59
N GLU A 392 41.06 -14.03 23.84
CA GLU A 392 39.94 -13.15 23.51
C GLU A 392 39.72 -13.03 22.00
N ALA A 393 40.79 -12.89 21.20
CA ALA A 393 40.70 -12.87 19.74
C ALA A 393 40.15 -14.19 19.17
N LYS A 394 40.58 -15.34 19.71
CA LYS A 394 40.04 -16.65 19.35
C LYS A 394 38.58 -16.81 19.74
N LEU A 395 38.20 -16.38 20.94
CA LEU A 395 36.81 -16.42 21.37
C LEU A 395 35.93 -15.55 20.46
N SER A 396 36.37 -14.32 20.16
CA SER A 396 35.69 -13.42 19.23
C SER A 396 35.54 -14.05 17.84
N PHE A 397 36.54 -14.79 17.37
CA PHE A 397 36.47 -15.50 16.09
C PHE A 397 35.42 -16.62 16.11
N LEU A 398 35.44 -17.50 17.14
CA LEU A 398 34.48 -18.59 17.28
C LEU A 398 33.03 -18.07 17.37
N VAL A 399 32.82 -17.00 18.14
CA VAL A 399 31.52 -16.32 18.23
C VAL A 399 31.11 -15.76 16.87
N THR A 400 32.04 -15.18 16.10
CA THR A 400 31.74 -14.66 14.77
C THR A 400 31.40 -15.77 13.76
N LEU A 401 32.03 -16.95 13.86
CA LEU A 401 31.66 -18.12 13.05
C LEU A 401 30.24 -18.58 13.35
N ASN A 402 29.89 -18.72 14.63
CA ASN A 402 28.53 -19.05 15.03
C ASN A 402 27.55 -17.97 14.54
N ASN A 403 27.91 -16.69 14.65
CA ASN A 403 27.08 -15.60 14.14
C ASN A 403 26.79 -15.75 12.63
N VAL A 404 27.80 -16.08 11.81
CA VAL A 404 27.66 -16.30 10.35
C VAL A 404 26.70 -17.46 10.06
N GLU A 405 26.80 -18.56 10.81
CA GLU A 405 25.89 -19.70 10.67
C GLU A 405 24.44 -19.31 11.00
N ILE A 406 24.23 -18.63 12.13
CA ILE A 406 22.90 -18.15 12.55
C ILE A 406 22.31 -17.16 11.56
N CYS A 407 23.13 -16.32 10.92
CA CYS A 407 22.65 -15.42 9.87
C CYS A 407 22.00 -16.20 8.72
N SER A 408 22.61 -17.31 8.29
CA SER A 408 22.03 -18.17 7.25
C SER A 408 20.70 -18.80 7.69
N GLU A 409 20.61 -19.30 8.92
CA GLU A 409 19.36 -19.86 9.47
C GLU A 409 18.26 -18.80 9.60
N ASN A 410 18.62 -17.60 10.07
CA ASN A 410 17.69 -16.49 10.25
C ASN A 410 17.15 -15.97 8.91
N ILE A 411 17.97 -15.91 7.86
CA ILE A 411 17.51 -15.59 6.49
C ILE A 411 16.52 -16.65 6.00
N SER A 412 16.84 -17.93 6.18
CA SER A 412 15.96 -19.03 5.79
C SER A 412 14.62 -18.99 6.54
N THR A 413 14.64 -18.61 7.81
CA THR A 413 13.43 -18.46 8.64
C THR A 413 12.62 -17.24 8.20
N LEU A 414 13.28 -16.10 7.97
CA LEU A 414 12.66 -14.87 7.47
C LEU A 414 11.92 -15.12 6.16
N LYS A 415 12.56 -15.80 5.20
CA LYS A 415 11.93 -16.18 3.93
C LYS A 415 10.63 -16.96 4.16
N LYS A 416 10.66 -18.03 4.96
CA LYS A 416 9.47 -18.86 5.24
C LYS A 416 8.34 -18.06 5.90
N THR A 417 8.67 -17.14 6.80
CA THR A 417 7.69 -16.24 7.41
C THR A 417 7.06 -15.34 6.35
N LEU A 418 7.85 -14.73 5.47
CA LEU A 418 7.35 -13.85 4.41
C LEU A 418 6.47 -14.61 3.39
N GLU A 419 6.84 -15.83 3.01
CA GLU A 419 5.99 -16.70 2.16
C GLU A 419 4.63 -16.94 2.80
N SER A 420 4.60 -17.26 4.11
CA SER A 420 3.35 -17.48 4.85
C SER A 420 2.48 -16.24 4.91
N ASP A 421 3.06 -15.07 5.20
CA ASP A 421 2.30 -13.84 5.35
C ASP A 421 1.82 -13.27 4.01
N CYS A 422 2.61 -13.40 2.94
CA CYS A 422 2.20 -12.93 1.61
C CYS A 422 1.15 -13.83 0.95
N THR A 423 1.15 -15.13 1.25
CA THR A 423 0.06 -16.03 0.80
C THR A 423 -1.31 -15.53 1.30
N LYS A 424 -1.36 -14.99 2.53
CA LYS A 424 -2.59 -14.39 3.07
C LYS A 424 -2.96 -13.10 2.33
N LEU A 425 -1.99 -12.27 1.93
CA LEU A 425 -2.28 -11.04 1.18
C LEU A 425 -2.78 -11.33 -0.23
N PHE A 426 -2.15 -12.27 -0.95
CA PHE A 426 -2.56 -12.64 -2.30
C PHE A 426 -3.96 -13.27 -2.34
N SER A 427 -4.30 -14.09 -1.34
CA SER A 427 -5.67 -14.63 -1.22
C SER A 427 -6.75 -13.56 -0.99
N GLN A 428 -6.36 -12.36 -0.54
CA GLN A 428 -7.26 -11.21 -0.40
C GLN A 428 -7.27 -10.30 -1.65
N GLY A 429 -6.64 -10.72 -2.75
CA GLY A 429 -6.59 -10.00 -4.02
C GLY A 429 -5.68 -8.77 -4.03
N ILE A 430 -4.67 -8.71 -3.16
CA ILE A 430 -3.74 -7.57 -3.07
C ILE A 430 -2.62 -7.72 -4.12
N GLY A 431 -2.38 -6.67 -4.92
CA GLY A 431 -1.22 -6.52 -5.81
C GLY A 431 -1.40 -6.86 -7.29
N GLY A 432 -2.53 -7.44 -7.71
CA GLY A 432 -2.79 -7.81 -9.10
C GLY A 432 -2.01 -9.05 -9.60
N GLU A 433 -2.14 -9.37 -10.89
CA GLU A 433 -1.68 -10.64 -11.47
C GLU A 433 -0.15 -10.86 -11.41
N GLN A 434 0.64 -9.79 -11.46
CA GLN A 434 2.11 -9.87 -11.45
C GLN A 434 2.72 -9.79 -10.04
N ALA A 435 1.91 -9.57 -9.00
CA ALA A 435 2.38 -9.39 -7.63
C ALA A 435 3.20 -10.57 -7.13
N GLN A 436 2.69 -11.78 -7.35
CA GLN A 436 3.31 -13.01 -6.87
C GLN A 436 4.67 -13.23 -7.54
N ALA A 437 4.76 -13.02 -8.86
CA ALA A 437 6.03 -13.18 -9.59
C ALA A 437 7.11 -12.18 -9.12
N LYS A 438 6.75 -10.91 -8.89
CA LYS A 438 7.68 -9.91 -8.35
C LYS A 438 8.19 -10.30 -6.96
N PHE A 439 7.28 -10.76 -6.10
CA PHE A 439 7.60 -11.18 -4.75
C PHE A 439 8.50 -12.43 -4.72
N ASP A 440 8.17 -13.44 -5.53
CA ASP A 440 8.96 -14.67 -5.65
C ASP A 440 10.39 -14.38 -6.11
N SER A 441 10.58 -13.41 -7.02
CA SER A 441 11.89 -12.93 -7.43
C SER A 441 12.69 -12.36 -6.24
N CYS A 442 12.08 -11.48 -5.45
CA CYS A 442 12.74 -10.86 -4.29
C CYS A 442 13.12 -11.91 -3.23
N LEU A 443 12.26 -12.92 -3.01
CA LEU A 443 12.55 -14.03 -2.10
C LEU A 443 13.66 -14.95 -2.60
N SER A 444 13.80 -15.11 -3.91
CA SER A 444 14.91 -15.85 -4.51
C SER A 444 16.24 -15.14 -4.22
N ASP A 445 16.28 -13.82 -4.38
CA ASP A 445 17.48 -13.02 -4.10
C ASP A 445 17.84 -13.07 -2.61
N LEU A 446 16.86 -12.93 -1.71
CA LEU A 446 17.05 -13.10 -0.27
C LEU A 446 17.60 -14.51 0.07
N ALA A 447 17.08 -15.56 -0.57
CA ALA A 447 17.59 -16.93 -0.38
C ALA A 447 19.05 -17.08 -0.84
N ALA A 448 19.44 -16.39 -1.91
CA ALA A 448 20.82 -16.41 -2.39
C ALA A 448 21.80 -15.83 -1.36
N VAL A 449 21.38 -14.85 -0.55
CA VAL A 449 22.20 -14.32 0.55
C VAL A 449 22.49 -15.38 1.61
N SER A 450 21.52 -16.24 1.94
CA SER A 450 21.74 -17.38 2.85
C SER A 450 22.87 -18.29 2.35
N ASN A 451 22.92 -18.57 1.05
CA ASN A 451 23.98 -19.37 0.45
C ASN A 451 25.34 -18.68 0.56
N LYS A 452 25.41 -17.34 0.37
CA LYS A 452 26.65 -16.57 0.51
C LYS A 452 27.23 -16.63 1.94
N PHE A 453 26.38 -16.64 2.98
CA PHE A 453 26.82 -16.84 4.36
C PHE A 453 27.33 -18.26 4.60
N ARG A 454 26.66 -19.27 4.05
CA ARG A 454 27.11 -20.67 4.12
C ARG A 454 28.44 -20.89 3.40
N ASP A 455 28.62 -20.28 2.23
CA ASP A 455 29.86 -20.35 1.46
C ASP A 455 31.01 -19.67 2.21
N LEU A 456 30.75 -18.53 2.85
CA LEU A 456 31.72 -17.86 3.72
C LEU A 456 32.15 -18.77 4.87
N LEU A 457 31.19 -19.42 5.53
CA LEU A 457 31.46 -20.38 6.61
C LEU A 457 32.33 -21.55 6.13
N GLN A 458 31.98 -22.13 4.98
CA GLN A 458 32.72 -23.25 4.40
C GLN A 458 34.16 -22.86 4.01
N GLN A 459 34.34 -21.68 3.42
CA GLN A 459 35.66 -21.14 3.07
C GLN A 459 36.54 -20.98 4.30
N VAL A 460 35.99 -20.47 5.40
CA VAL A 460 36.75 -20.27 6.64
C VAL A 460 37.10 -21.60 7.31
N LEU A 461 36.18 -22.56 7.35
CA LEU A 461 36.45 -23.90 7.90
C LEU A 461 37.46 -24.69 7.07
N ALA A 462 37.48 -24.49 5.74
CA ALA A 462 38.43 -25.13 4.84
C ALA A 462 39.89 -24.69 5.07
N LEU A 463 40.13 -23.61 5.82
CA LEU A 463 41.48 -23.11 6.13
C LEU A 463 42.29 -24.03 7.05
N ARG A 464 41.78 -25.21 7.41
CA ARG A 464 42.43 -26.20 8.31
C ARG A 464 42.97 -25.52 9.57
N ILE A 465 42.14 -24.67 10.17
CA ILE A 465 42.42 -24.11 11.48
C ILE A 465 42.45 -25.27 12.47
N ASP A 466 43.60 -25.51 13.12
CA ASP A 466 43.72 -26.49 14.20
C ASP A 466 42.92 -26.01 15.42
N PHE A 467 41.62 -26.30 15.43
CA PHE A 467 40.76 -26.09 16.59
C PHE A 467 41.11 -27.12 17.66
N ARG A 468 41.36 -26.68 18.90
CA ARG A 468 41.51 -27.62 20.02
C ARG A 468 40.16 -28.28 20.30
N SER A 469 40.17 -29.43 20.98
CA SER A 469 38.93 -30.11 21.40
C SER A 469 37.96 -29.21 22.18
N GLU A 470 38.48 -28.21 22.91
CA GLU A 470 37.66 -27.25 23.67
C GLU A 470 37.06 -26.14 22.77
N ASP A 471 37.72 -25.80 21.67
CA ASP A 471 37.22 -24.83 20.69
C ASP A 471 36.08 -25.45 19.86
N ILE A 472 36.18 -26.74 19.54
CA ILE A 472 35.13 -27.51 18.84
C ILE A 472 33.83 -27.51 19.65
N LYS A 473 33.89 -27.62 20.98
CA LYS A 473 32.69 -27.55 21.84
C LYS A 473 32.00 -26.18 21.85
N ARG A 474 32.70 -25.13 21.40
CA ARG A 474 32.20 -23.76 21.33
C ARG A 474 31.75 -23.37 19.92
N LEU A 475 31.95 -24.24 18.93
CA LEU A 475 31.33 -24.14 17.62
C LEU A 475 29.95 -24.79 17.66
N ARG A 476 28.98 -24.19 16.99
CA ARG A 476 27.64 -24.76 16.80
C ARG A 476 27.60 -25.81 15.67
N LEU A 477 28.63 -25.81 14.83
CA LEU A 477 28.84 -26.65 13.63
C LEU A 477 28.90 -28.16 13.86
#